data_AF-A0A9P0HD21-F1
#
_entry.id   AF-A0A9P0HD21-F1
#
_cell.length_a   1.000
_cell.length_b   1.000
_cell.length_c   1.000
_cell.angle_alpha   90.00
_cell.angle_beta   90.00
_cell.angle_gamma   90.00
#
_symmetry.space_group_name_H-M   'P 1'
#
loop_
_entity.id
_entity.type
_entity.pdbx_description
1 polymer ?
#
loop_
_entity_poly.entity_id
_entity_poly.type
_entity_poly.pdbx_seq_one_letter_code
_entity_poly.pdbx_strand_id
1 'polypeptide(L)'
;MLSRQDAELRLLETMRRCITNKVKCDKDYSLALSAISVQGQKVDRSEDMIGSLVSSAWRGMMEELENAARLVKTNAEIVEKETLEKLNLLCQEKRKAKKQYLEEYTRITQQFTNNGPGYLLVIRREGRHKSLGPSLPKGAQAMDYQ
;
A
#
# COMPACT_ATOMS: atom_id res chain seq x y z
N MET A 1 2.95 15.07 -3.62
CA MET A 1 2.29 13.82 -4.04
C MET A 1 3.07 12.56 -3.67
N LEU A 2 4.37 12.48 -3.97
CA LEU A 2 5.22 11.32 -3.65
C LEU A 2 5.30 10.99 -2.15
N SER A 3 5.53 12.00 -1.31
CA SER A 3 5.59 11.83 0.16
C SER A 3 4.31 11.24 0.75
N ARG A 4 3.15 11.60 0.20
CA ARG A 4 1.84 11.02 0.59
C ARG A 4 1.77 9.54 0.21
N GLN A 5 2.15 9.17 -1.02
CA GLN A 5 2.15 7.77 -1.44
C GLN A 5 3.08 6.91 -0.58
N ASP A 6 4.23 7.45 -0.17
CA ASP A 6 5.15 6.80 0.75
C ASP A 6 4.59 6.63 2.16
N ALA A 7 3.89 7.64 2.69
CA ALA A 7 3.20 7.55 3.96
C ALA A 7 2.13 6.46 3.93
N GLU A 8 1.35 6.40 2.86
CA GLU A 8 0.30 5.40 2.73
C GLU A 8 0.86 3.98 2.51
N LEU A 9 1.99 3.82 1.81
CA LEU A 9 2.67 2.53 1.73
C LEU A 9 3.16 2.05 3.11
N ARG A 10 3.71 2.97 3.93
CA ARG A 10 4.10 2.64 5.31
C ARG A 10 2.89 2.28 6.18
N LEU A 11 1.76 2.95 5.99
CA LEU A 11 0.51 2.62 6.66
C LEU A 11 0.05 1.20 6.31
N LEU A 12 -0.01 0.86 5.02
CA LEU A 12 -0.41 -0.48 4.58
C LEU A 12 0.51 -1.57 5.13
N GLU A 13 1.82 -1.33 5.16
CA GLU A 13 2.78 -2.27 5.76
C GLU A 13 2.60 -2.41 7.27
N THR A 14 2.26 -1.32 7.96
CA THR A 14 1.94 -1.33 9.39
C THR A 14 0.67 -2.14 9.65
N MET A 15 -0.39 -1.88 8.88
CA MET A 15 -1.65 -2.64 8.95
C MET A 15 -1.39 -4.14 8.72
N ARG A 16 -0.53 -4.50 7.76
CA ARG A 16 -0.18 -5.89 7.45
C ARG A 16 0.42 -6.57 8.68
N ARG A 17 1.41 -5.94 9.32
CA ARG A 17 2.04 -6.47 10.54
C ARG A 17 1.04 -6.60 11.68
N CYS A 18 0.20 -5.60 11.90
CA CYS A 18 -0.83 -5.63 12.94
C CYS A 18 -1.81 -6.80 12.73
N ILE A 19 -2.30 -6.99 11.50
CA ILE A 19 -3.22 -8.08 11.17
C ILE A 19 -2.55 -9.44 11.30
N THR A 20 -1.31 -9.60 10.81
CA THR A 20 -0.55 -10.84 11.00
C THR A 20 -0.38 -11.19 12.47
N ASN A 21 -0.04 -10.21 13.31
CA ASN A 21 0.08 -10.44 14.76
C ASN A 21 -1.27 -10.79 15.38
N LYS A 22 -2.36 -10.10 15.00
CA LYS A 22 -3.70 -10.42 15.49
C LYS A 22 -4.10 -11.86 15.14
N VAL A 23 -3.93 -12.27 13.88
CA VAL A 23 -4.23 -13.65 13.44
C VAL A 23 -3.46 -14.67 14.26
N LYS A 24 -2.16 -14.42 14.52
CA LYS A 24 -1.35 -15.29 15.36
C LYS A 24 -1.92 -15.39 16.78
N CYS A 25 -2.18 -14.24 17.41
CA CYS A 25 -2.75 -14.19 18.76
C CYS A 25 -4.11 -14.89 18.85
N ASP A 26 -4.98 -14.70 17.86
CA ASP A 26 -6.30 -15.36 17.83
C ASP A 26 -6.18 -16.88 17.71
N LYS A 27 -5.23 -17.38 16.90
CA LYS A 27 -4.94 -18.82 16.79
C LYS A 27 -4.39 -19.39 18.10
N ASP A 28 -3.43 -18.71 18.70
CA ASP A 28 -2.84 -19.10 20.00
C ASP A 28 -3.91 -19.10 21.11
N TYR A 29 -4.81 -18.09 21.11
CA TYR A 29 -5.92 -17.99 22.05
C TYR A 29 -6.94 -19.11 21.85
N SER A 30 -7.33 -19.41 20.61
CA SER A 30 -8.19 -20.55 20.29
C SER A 30 -7.61 -21.88 20.82
N LEU A 31 -6.32 -22.12 20.60
CA LEU A 31 -5.65 -23.31 21.14
C LEU A 31 -5.70 -23.38 22.67
N ALA A 32 -5.52 -22.26 23.35
CA ALA A 32 -5.63 -22.18 24.81
C ALA A 32 -7.05 -22.49 25.29
N LEU A 33 -8.08 -21.95 24.63
CA LEU A 33 -9.49 -22.24 24.96
C LEU A 33 -9.83 -23.73 24.79
N SER A 34 -9.41 -24.33 23.66
CA SER A 34 -9.61 -25.76 23.44
C SER A 34 -8.89 -26.62 24.48
N ALA A 35 -7.67 -26.25 24.87
CA ALA A 35 -6.94 -26.95 25.92
C ALA A 35 -7.69 -26.90 27.27
N ILE A 36 -8.24 -25.73 27.64
CA ILE A 36 -9.05 -25.56 28.85
C ILE A 36 -10.31 -26.42 28.76
N SER A 37 -11.03 -26.40 27.63
CA SER A 37 -12.23 -27.23 27.44
C SER A 37 -11.92 -28.72 27.62
N VAL A 38 -10.89 -29.23 26.95
CA VAL A 38 -10.49 -30.65 27.06
C VAL A 38 -10.07 -31.01 28.49
N GLN A 39 -9.35 -30.12 29.19
CA GLN A 39 -8.95 -30.36 30.57
C GLN A 39 -10.17 -30.33 31.51
N GLY A 40 -11.08 -29.37 31.32
CA GLY A 40 -12.30 -29.23 32.11
C GLY A 40 -13.26 -30.42 31.94
N GLN A 41 -13.33 -31.03 30.76
CA GLN A 41 -14.10 -32.26 30.54
C GLN A 41 -13.57 -33.47 31.33
N LYS A 42 -12.30 -33.47 31.76
CA LYS A 42 -11.76 -34.54 32.61
C LYS A 42 -12.21 -34.42 34.07
N VAL A 43 -12.58 -33.21 34.51
CA VAL A 43 -13.06 -32.93 35.89
C VAL A 43 -14.42 -33.57 36.15
N ASP A 44 -15.23 -33.79 35.10
CA ASP A 44 -16.55 -34.44 35.15
C ASP A 44 -16.49 -35.96 35.45
N ARG A 45 -15.30 -36.53 35.67
CA ARG A 45 -15.10 -37.96 35.95
C ARG A 45 -15.12 -38.31 37.44
N SER A 46 -15.44 -37.35 38.31
CA SER A 46 -15.62 -37.62 39.75
C SER A 46 -16.91 -38.41 39.97
N GLU A 47 -16.81 -39.61 40.56
CA GLU A 47 -17.96 -40.51 40.78
C GLU A 47 -19.10 -39.84 41.56
N ASP A 48 -18.76 -38.93 42.48
CA ASP A 48 -19.71 -38.19 43.33
C ASP A 48 -20.63 -37.20 42.55
N MET A 49 -20.28 -36.83 41.32
CA MET A 49 -20.97 -35.79 40.54
C MET A 49 -21.83 -36.35 39.40
N ILE A 50 -21.78 -37.67 39.15
CA ILE A 50 -22.45 -38.32 38.02
C ILE A 50 -23.97 -38.16 38.14
N GLY A 51 -24.60 -37.63 37.10
CA GLY A 51 -26.06 -37.41 37.04
C GLY A 51 -26.54 -36.13 37.73
N SER A 52 -25.64 -35.33 38.32
CA SER A 52 -26.01 -34.04 38.92
C SER A 52 -26.27 -32.96 37.86
N LEU A 53 -27.14 -31.99 38.20
CA LEU A 53 -27.35 -30.79 37.38
C LEU A 53 -26.06 -29.98 37.20
N VAL A 54 -25.19 -30.00 38.21
CA VAL A 54 -23.88 -29.31 38.18
C VAL A 54 -22.96 -29.93 37.14
N SER A 55 -22.85 -31.27 37.10
CA SER A 55 -22.11 -32.00 36.07
C SER A 55 -22.62 -31.71 34.66
N SER A 56 -23.94 -31.71 34.47
CA SER A 56 -24.56 -31.37 33.19
C SER A 56 -24.27 -29.93 32.74
N ALA A 57 -24.44 -28.96 33.63
CA ALA A 57 -24.16 -27.54 33.34
C ALA A 57 -22.67 -27.30 33.05
N TRP A 58 -21.77 -27.95 33.80
CA TRP A 58 -20.33 -27.87 33.57
C TRP A 58 -19.94 -28.41 32.19
N ARG A 59 -20.49 -29.57 31.80
CA ARG A 59 -20.28 -30.15 30.48
C ARG A 59 -20.73 -29.22 29.36
N GLY A 60 -21.95 -28.69 29.46
CA GLY A 60 -22.47 -27.70 28.50
C GLY A 60 -21.55 -26.47 28.40
N MET A 61 -21.05 -25.97 29.53
CA MET A 61 -20.10 -24.86 29.52
C MET A 61 -18.78 -25.20 28.82
N MET A 62 -18.23 -26.42 28.99
CA MET A 62 -17.02 -26.84 28.29
C MET A 62 -17.26 -27.03 26.78
N GLU A 63 -18.43 -27.56 26.38
CA GLU A 63 -18.83 -27.67 24.98
C GLU A 63 -18.95 -26.30 24.31
N GLU A 64 -19.57 -25.32 24.98
CA GLU A 64 -19.65 -23.95 24.47
C GLU A 64 -18.28 -23.27 24.41
N LEU A 65 -17.38 -23.56 25.35
CA LEU A 65 -16.01 -23.07 25.30
C LEU A 65 -15.24 -23.59 24.07
N GLU A 66 -15.44 -24.87 23.72
CA GLU A 66 -14.88 -25.46 22.50
C GLU A 66 -15.51 -24.88 21.23
N ASN A 67 -16.83 -24.61 21.25
CA ASN A 67 -17.49 -23.90 20.15
C ASN A 67 -16.88 -22.51 19.93
N ALA A 68 -16.67 -21.76 21.01
CA ALA A 68 -16.03 -20.44 20.96
C ALA A 68 -14.59 -20.54 20.42
N ALA A 69 -13.81 -21.54 20.87
CA ALA A 69 -12.47 -21.79 20.35
C ALA A 69 -12.46 -22.01 18.84
N ARG A 70 -13.38 -22.83 18.31
CA ARG A 70 -13.53 -23.08 16.87
C ARG A 70 -13.90 -21.81 16.10
N LEU A 71 -14.84 -21.00 16.60
CA LEU A 71 -15.23 -19.74 15.97
C LEU A 71 -14.06 -18.74 15.89
N VAL A 72 -13.30 -18.60 16.98
CA VAL A 72 -12.10 -17.73 17.00
C VAL A 72 -11.09 -18.18 15.94
N LYS A 73 -10.82 -19.49 15.85
CA LYS A 73 -9.91 -20.05 14.85
C LYS A 73 -10.38 -19.76 13.43
N THR A 74 -11.63 -20.09 13.11
CA THR A 74 -12.19 -19.87 11.76
C THR A 74 -12.18 -18.38 11.40
N ASN A 75 -12.51 -17.49 12.33
CA ASN A 75 -12.43 -16.05 12.11
C ASN A 75 -10.99 -15.59 11.82
N ALA A 76 -10.01 -16.12 12.55
CA ALA A 76 -8.59 -15.82 12.31
C ALA A 76 -8.14 -16.30 10.92
N GLU A 77 -8.57 -17.49 10.49
CA GLU A 77 -8.30 -18.05 9.15
C GLU A 77 -8.96 -17.22 8.04
N ILE A 78 -10.19 -16.74 8.23
CA ILE A 78 -10.88 -15.85 7.28
C ILE A 78 -10.15 -14.51 7.17
N VAL A 79 -9.75 -13.91 8.30
CA VAL A 79 -8.99 -12.65 8.30
C VAL A 79 -7.66 -12.83 7.58
N GLU A 80 -6.94 -13.92 7.84
CA GLU A 80 -5.69 -14.25 7.18
C GLU A 80 -5.87 -14.44 5.67
N LYS A 81 -6.85 -15.24 5.25
CA LYS A 81 -7.11 -15.51 3.84
C LYS A 81 -7.59 -14.26 3.12
N GLU A 82 -8.66 -13.63 3.59
CA GLU A 82 -9.32 -12.58 2.81
C GLU A 82 -8.69 -11.21 3.03
N THR A 83 -8.42 -10.83 4.28
CA THR A 83 -7.99 -9.46 4.59
C THR A 83 -6.51 -9.28 4.26
N LEU A 84 -5.66 -10.23 4.67
CA LEU A 84 -4.22 -10.13 4.42
C LEU A 84 -3.90 -10.24 2.92
N GLU A 85 -4.59 -11.11 2.18
CA GLU A 85 -4.43 -11.21 0.72
C GLU A 85 -4.81 -9.90 0.01
N LYS A 86 -6.00 -9.35 0.30
CA LYS A 86 -6.43 -8.05 -0.26
C LYS A 86 -5.45 -6.94 0.09
N LEU A 87 -4.90 -6.93 1.30
CA LEU A 87 -3.93 -5.92 1.73
C LEU A 87 -2.58 -6.08 1.01
N ASN A 88 -2.13 -7.30 0.77
CA ASN A 88 -0.92 -7.59 -0.01
C ASN A 88 -1.08 -7.12 -1.46
N LEU A 89 -2.22 -7.41 -2.09
CA LEU A 89 -2.55 -6.94 -3.43
C LEU A 89 -2.55 -5.41 -3.49
N LEU A 90 -3.20 -4.75 -2.52
CA LEU A 90 -3.25 -3.29 -2.45
C LEU A 90 -1.84 -2.68 -2.30
N CYS A 91 -0.95 -3.30 -1.52
CA CYS A 91 0.44 -2.86 -1.43
C CYS A 91 1.16 -2.95 -2.78
N GLN A 92 0.98 -4.05 -3.51
CA GLN A 92 1.61 -4.27 -4.81
C GLN A 92 1.13 -3.26 -5.84
N GLU A 93 -0.19 -3.12 -5.99
CA GLU A 93 -0.80 -2.17 -6.93
C GLU A 93 -0.38 -0.73 -6.63
N LYS A 94 -0.28 -0.37 -5.34
CA LYS A 94 0.19 0.97 -4.95
C LYS A 94 1.65 1.22 -5.32
N ARG A 95 2.53 0.23 -5.14
CA ARG A 95 3.94 0.35 -5.57
C ARG A 95 4.04 0.50 -7.09
N LYS A 96 3.24 -0.26 -7.84
CA LYS A 96 3.16 -0.19 -9.30
C LYS A 96 2.67 1.18 -9.77
N ALA A 97 1.59 1.70 -9.18
CA ALA A 97 1.05 3.02 -9.48
C ALA A 97 2.05 4.14 -9.17
N LYS A 98 2.77 4.06 -8.04
CA LYS A 98 3.85 5.02 -7.71
C LYS A 98 4.96 5.01 -8.76
N LYS A 99 5.40 3.82 -9.19
CA LYS A 99 6.44 3.67 -10.22
C LYS A 99 5.99 4.29 -11.54
N GLN A 100 4.78 3.96 -12.00
CA GLN A 100 4.22 4.53 -13.23
C GLN A 100 4.10 6.05 -13.17
N TYR A 101 3.66 6.59 -12.04
CA TYR A 101 3.60 8.05 -11.83
C TYR A 101 4.98 8.71 -11.96
N LEU A 102 6.03 8.11 -11.39
CA LEU A 102 7.40 8.61 -11.49
C LEU A 102 7.94 8.55 -12.92
N GLU A 103 7.65 7.46 -13.63
CA GLU A 103 8.05 7.28 -15.03
C GLU A 103 7.41 8.36 -15.92
N GLU A 104 6.09 8.58 -15.78
CA GLU A 104 5.38 9.63 -16.53
C GLU A 104 5.84 11.04 -16.16
N TYR A 105 6.01 11.32 -14.87
CA TYR A 105 6.54 12.61 -14.43
C TYR A 105 7.93 12.88 -15.03
N THR A 106 8.80 11.87 -15.04
CA THR A 106 10.15 11.97 -15.60
C THR A 106 10.09 12.19 -17.12
N ARG A 107 9.26 11.41 -17.83
CA ARG A 107 9.06 11.54 -19.28
C ARG A 107 8.61 12.95 -19.66
N ILE A 108 7.60 13.49 -18.96
CA ILE A 108 7.09 14.84 -19.19
C ILE A 108 8.16 15.89 -18.88
N THR A 109 8.84 15.77 -17.74
CA THR A 109 9.91 16.71 -17.36
C THR A 109 11.05 16.74 -18.38
N GLN A 110 11.45 15.58 -18.91
CA GLN A 110 12.47 15.49 -19.96
C GLN A 110 12.02 16.14 -21.26
N GLN A 111 10.75 16.00 -21.66
CA GLN A 111 10.22 16.68 -22.84
C GLN A 111 10.31 18.20 -22.70
N PHE A 112 9.98 18.77 -21.54
CA PHE A 112 10.09 20.20 -21.30
C PHE A 112 11.55 20.69 -21.17
N THR A 113 12.43 19.86 -20.62
CA THR A 113 13.86 20.21 -20.48
C THR A 113 14.60 20.13 -21.81
N ASN A 114 14.23 19.21 -22.69
CA ASN A 114 14.85 19.08 -24.01
C ASN A 114 14.22 20.03 -25.04
N ASN A 115 12.90 20.26 -24.97
CA ASN A 115 12.18 21.09 -25.93
C ASN A 115 12.03 22.57 -25.49
N GLY A 116 12.10 22.88 -24.19
CA GLY A 116 11.97 24.25 -23.70
C GLY A 116 13.15 25.16 -24.08
N PRO A 117 14.39 24.85 -23.65
CA PRO A 117 15.57 25.64 -24.01
C PRO A 117 16.08 25.35 -25.43
N GLY A 118 15.89 24.14 -25.96
CA GLY A 118 16.31 23.78 -27.31
C GLY A 118 15.59 24.59 -28.39
N TYR A 119 14.26 24.68 -28.33
CA TYR A 119 13.49 25.47 -29.29
C TYR A 119 13.72 26.97 -29.11
N LEU A 120 13.86 27.47 -27.88
CA LEU A 120 14.23 28.88 -27.64
C LEU A 120 15.65 29.22 -28.15
N LEU A 121 16.61 28.31 -28.04
CA LEU A 121 17.96 28.49 -28.57
C LEU A 121 17.99 28.45 -30.10
N VAL A 122 17.18 27.59 -30.73
CA VAL A 122 17.02 27.53 -32.18
C VAL A 122 16.36 28.80 -32.70
N ILE A 123 15.24 29.24 -32.11
CA ILE A 123 14.56 30.50 -32.46
C ILE A 123 15.51 31.70 -32.24
N ARG A 124 16.29 31.71 -31.16
CA ARG A 124 17.30 32.76 -30.88
C ARG A 124 18.50 32.73 -31.82
N ARG A 125 18.85 31.57 -32.40
CA ARG A 125 19.87 31.45 -33.45
C ARG A 125 19.35 31.94 -34.80
N GLU A 126 18.15 31.54 -35.19
CA GLU A 126 17.51 31.98 -36.44
C GLU A 126 17.20 33.48 -36.45
N GLY A 127 16.76 34.05 -35.32
CA GLY A 127 16.56 35.49 -35.17
C GLY A 127 17.86 36.30 -35.32
N ARG A 128 19.00 35.76 -34.87
CA ARG A 128 20.33 36.40 -35.06
C ARG A 128 20.82 36.33 -36.50
N HIS A 129 20.54 35.23 -37.20
CA HIS A 129 20.96 35.06 -38.60
C HIS A 129 20.17 35.97 -39.56
N LYS A 130 18.91 36.30 -39.25
CA LYS A 130 18.09 37.25 -40.02
C LYS A 130 18.44 38.73 -39.76
N SER A 131 19.06 39.05 -38.62
CA SER A 131 19.48 40.43 -38.29
C SER A 131 20.81 40.86 -38.93
N LEU A 132 21.56 39.92 -39.53
CA LEU A 132 22.77 40.19 -40.29
C LEU A 132 22.44 40.15 -41.79
N GLY A 133 21.69 41.16 -42.25
CA GLY A 133 21.50 41.41 -43.69
C GLY A 133 22.82 41.80 -44.36
N PRO A 134 22.97 41.56 -45.68
CA PRO A 134 24.23 41.81 -46.39
C PRO A 134 24.59 43.30 -46.33
N SER A 135 25.84 43.58 -45.93
CA SER A 135 26.40 44.92 -45.88
C SER A 135 26.33 45.60 -47.25
N LEU A 136 25.61 46.72 -47.33
CA LEU A 136 25.55 47.57 -48.53
C LEU A 136 26.94 48.11 -48.91
N PRO A 137 27.28 48.23 -50.21
CA PRO A 137 28.59 48.72 -50.64
C PRO A 137 28.77 50.20 -50.28
N LYS A 138 29.96 50.55 -49.78
CA LYS A 138 30.38 51.94 -49.57
C LYS A 138 30.58 52.62 -50.92
N GLY A 139 29.67 53.53 -51.30
CA GLY A 139 29.87 54.38 -52.47
C GLY A 139 28.59 54.97 -53.03
N ALA A 140 28.08 56.03 -52.41
CA ALA A 140 27.14 56.96 -53.04
C ALA A 140 27.37 58.36 -52.47
N GLN A 141 28.27 59.11 -53.12
CA GLN A 141 28.30 60.56 -53.00
C GLN A 141 27.07 61.11 -53.74
N ALA A 142 26.25 61.90 -53.05
CA ALA A 142 25.19 62.70 -53.67
C ALA A 142 25.62 64.17 -53.64
N MET A 143 25.54 64.80 -54.82
CA MET A 143 25.95 66.16 -55.13
C MET A 143 25.02 67.24 -54.56
N ASP A 144 25.64 68.40 -54.35
CA ASP A 144 25.18 69.80 -54.43
C ASP A 144 23.75 70.17 -54.06
N TYR A 145 23.66 71.08 -53.08
CA TYR A 145 22.58 72.06 -52.96
C TYR A 145 23.16 73.46 -53.20
N GLN A 146 22.48 74.19 -54.09
CA GLN A 146 22.70 75.60 -54.42
C GLN A 146 22.64 76.51 -53.18
#